data_AF-A0A260S689-F1
#
_entry.id   AF-A0A260S689-F1
#
_cell.length_a   1.000
_cell.length_b   1.000
_cell.length_c   1.000
_cell.angle_alpha   90.00
_cell.angle_beta   90.00
_cell.angle_gamma   90.00
#
_symmetry.space_group_name_H-M   'P 1'
#
loop_
_entity.id
_entity.type
_entity.pdbx_description
1 polymer ?
#
loop_
_entity_poly.entity_id
_entity_poly.type
_entity_poly.pdbx_seq_one_letter_code
_entity_poly.pdbx_strand_id
1 'polypeptide(L)'
;MTTAYESGKVPEILRHHRLRIAREEAGLEQGQLAELIGVSRNTIGAAEKKDGNPRRIVINAWALACGVPVSWLETGNAESPRPDGDPDGGLTVRHQGFEPRTR
;
A
#
# COMPACT_ATOMS: atom_id res chain seq x y z
N MET A 1 -8.95 34.78 -21.36
CA MET A 1 -8.22 33.78 -20.55
C MET A 1 -8.92 33.69 -19.22
N THR A 2 -9.51 32.55 -18.90
CA THR A 2 -10.19 32.34 -17.61
C THR A 2 -9.13 31.89 -16.60
N THR A 3 -8.99 32.60 -15.48
CA THR A 3 -8.09 32.21 -14.38
C THR A 3 -8.76 31.16 -13.50
N ALA A 4 -8.01 30.14 -13.10
CA ALA A 4 -8.49 29.11 -12.19
C ALA A 4 -8.57 29.64 -10.76
N TYR A 5 -9.47 29.07 -9.96
CA TYR A 5 -9.63 29.40 -8.55
C TYR A 5 -8.62 28.59 -7.71
N GLU A 6 -7.59 29.25 -7.19
CA GLU A 6 -6.48 28.61 -6.46
C GLU A 6 -6.61 28.68 -4.92
N SER A 7 -7.68 29.31 -4.39
CA SER A 7 -7.79 29.63 -2.97
C SER A 7 -8.85 28.78 -2.24
N GLY A 8 -8.47 27.72 -1.53
CA GLY A 8 -9.43 26.90 -0.76
C GLY A 8 -8.80 26.10 0.36
N LYS A 9 -9.64 25.40 1.14
CA LYS A 9 -9.17 24.46 2.16
C LYS A 9 -8.88 23.10 1.52
N VAL A 10 -7.62 22.70 1.50
CA VAL A 10 -7.22 21.34 1.10
C VAL A 10 -7.51 20.38 2.27
N PRO A 11 -8.32 19.32 2.08
CA PRO A 11 -8.54 18.32 3.11
C PRO A 11 -7.29 17.44 3.30
N GLU A 12 -7.10 16.93 4.52
CA GLU A 12 -5.98 16.04 4.83
C GLU A 12 -6.23 14.62 4.30
N ILE A 13 -5.18 13.98 3.76
CA ILE A 13 -5.24 12.58 3.34
C ILE A 13 -5.01 11.65 4.55
N LEU A 14 -6.12 11.24 5.14
CA LEU A 14 -6.17 10.28 6.24
C LEU A 14 -5.80 8.84 5.82
N ARG A 15 -5.51 7.99 6.82
CA ARG A 15 -5.10 6.59 6.65
C ARG A 15 -6.04 5.77 5.75
N HIS A 16 -7.35 5.89 5.95
CA HIS A 16 -8.34 5.14 5.16
C HIS A 16 -8.34 5.56 3.67
N HIS A 17 -8.06 6.83 3.38
CA HIS A 17 -7.86 7.29 1.99
C HIS A 17 -6.63 6.63 1.39
N ARG A 18 -5.52 6.54 2.13
CA ARG A 18 -4.27 5.91 1.65
C ARG A 18 -4.43 4.41 1.39
N LEU A 19 -5.18 3.70 2.24
CA LEU A 19 -5.51 2.29 2.02
C LEU A 19 -6.27 2.08 0.70
N ARG A 20 -7.26 2.95 0.45
CA ARG A 20 -8.04 2.93 -0.79
C ARG A 20 -7.17 3.27 -2.01
N ILE A 21 -6.35 4.32 -1.92
CA ILE A 21 -5.43 4.73 -3.00
C ILE A 21 -4.48 3.59 -3.36
N ALA A 22 -3.85 2.95 -2.36
CA ALA A 22 -2.95 1.82 -2.60
C ALA A 22 -3.64 0.67 -3.34
N ARG A 23 -4.87 0.33 -2.93
CA ARG A 23 -5.63 -0.74 -3.57
C ARG A 23 -5.99 -0.39 -5.02
N GLU A 24 -6.43 0.84 -5.27
CA GLU A 24 -6.83 1.29 -6.60
C GLU A 24 -5.62 1.41 -7.55
N GLU A 25 -4.47 1.88 -7.07
CA GLU A 25 -3.21 1.86 -7.84
C GLU A 25 -2.73 0.45 -8.16
N ALA A 26 -2.92 -0.50 -7.25
CA ALA A 26 -2.65 -1.91 -7.52
C ALA A 26 -3.65 -2.55 -8.50
N GLY A 27 -4.68 -1.82 -8.95
CA GLY A 27 -5.70 -2.31 -9.87
C GLY A 27 -6.64 -3.36 -9.25
N LEU A 28 -6.75 -3.38 -7.92
CA LEU A 28 -7.51 -4.40 -7.19
C LEU A 28 -8.90 -3.89 -6.79
N GLU A 29 -9.91 -4.74 -6.95
CA GLU A 29 -11.19 -4.56 -6.26
C GLU A 29 -11.09 -4.95 -4.77
N GLN A 30 -12.04 -4.49 -3.96
CA GLN A 30 -12.08 -4.83 -2.53
C GLN A 30 -12.16 -6.33 -2.27
N GLY A 31 -12.88 -7.08 -3.11
CA GLY A 31 -12.99 -8.54 -3.01
C GLY A 31 -11.67 -9.25 -3.32
N GLN A 32 -11.01 -8.83 -4.40
CA GLN A 32 -9.72 -9.39 -4.83
C GLN A 32 -8.64 -9.17 -3.78
N LEU A 33 -8.56 -7.97 -3.20
CA LEU A 33 -7.63 -7.71 -2.11
C LEU A 33 -7.95 -8.57 -0.88
N ALA A 34 -9.23 -8.70 -0.53
CA ALA A 34 -9.66 -9.51 0.61
C ALA A 34 -9.22 -10.97 0.47
N GLU A 35 -9.39 -11.54 -0.72
CA GLU A 35 -8.93 -12.89 -1.07
C GLU A 35 -7.40 -13.00 -0.99
N LEU A 36 -6.66 -12.04 -1.56
CA LEU A 36 -5.20 -12.03 -1.55
C LEU A 36 -4.59 -12.02 -0.14
N ILE A 37 -5.17 -11.25 0.79
CA ILE A 37 -4.64 -11.11 2.15
C ILE A 37 -5.36 -12.00 3.18
N GLY A 38 -6.30 -12.83 2.74
CA GLY A 38 -6.99 -13.81 3.60
C GLY A 38 -7.95 -13.20 4.62
N VAL A 39 -8.69 -12.15 4.25
CA VAL A 39 -9.72 -11.52 5.10
C VAL A 39 -11.07 -11.46 4.39
N SER A 40 -12.12 -11.03 5.11
CA SER A 40 -13.43 -10.83 4.47
C SER A 40 -13.47 -9.53 3.66
N ARG A 41 -14.25 -9.50 2.57
CA ARG A 41 -14.54 -8.25 1.82
C ARG A 41 -15.09 -7.14 2.74
N ASN A 42 -15.88 -7.51 3.75
CA ASN A 42 -16.39 -6.55 4.74
C ASN A 42 -15.26 -5.93 5.58
N THR A 43 -14.20 -6.67 5.88
CA THR A 43 -13.02 -6.15 6.59
C THR A 43 -12.32 -5.08 5.77
N ILE A 44 -12.15 -5.28 4.46
CA ILE A 44 -11.60 -4.29 3.53
C ILE A 44 -12.51 -3.05 3.48
N GLY A 45 -13.81 -3.25 3.26
CA GLY A 45 -14.77 -2.15 3.21
C GLY A 45 -14.90 -1.37 4.53
N ALA A 46 -14.69 -2.02 5.68
CA ALA A 46 -14.64 -1.35 6.98
C ALA A 46 -13.33 -0.56 7.16
N ALA A 47 -12.19 -1.08 6.68
CA ALA A 47 -10.90 -0.40 6.77
C ALA A 47 -10.81 0.87 5.91
N GLU A 48 -11.55 0.93 4.79
CA GLU A 48 -11.61 2.10 3.91
C GLU A 48 -12.58 3.19 4.39
N LYS A 49 -13.33 2.95 5.47
CA LYS A 49 -14.20 3.96 6.09
C LYS A 49 -13.41 4.80 7.10
N LYS A 50 -13.90 6.02 7.34
CA LYS A 50 -13.29 6.98 8.28
C LYS A 50 -13.08 6.40 9.69
N ASP A 51 -14.03 5.59 10.18
CA ASP A 51 -14.00 5.01 11.53
C ASP A 51 -13.39 3.59 11.57
N GLY A 52 -12.80 3.15 10.45
CA GLY A 52 -12.14 1.86 10.36
C GLY A 52 -10.84 1.84 11.18
N ASN A 53 -10.72 0.88 12.09
CA ASN A 53 -9.47 0.60 12.80
C ASN A 53 -8.95 -0.80 12.45
N PRO A 54 -8.39 -1.00 11.23
CA PRO A 54 -7.87 -2.30 10.82
C PRO A 54 -6.70 -2.72 11.73
N ARG A 55 -6.64 -4.01 12.05
CA ARG A 55 -5.52 -4.56 12.82
C ARG A 55 -4.21 -4.37 12.06
N ARG A 56 -3.11 -4.15 12.79
CA ARG A 56 -1.78 -3.95 12.19
C ARG A 56 -1.38 -5.06 11.21
N ILE A 57 -1.76 -6.31 11.48
CA ILE A 57 -1.50 -7.43 10.57
C ILE A 57 -2.18 -7.26 9.20
N VAL A 58 -3.39 -6.69 9.17
CA VAL A 58 -4.12 -6.39 7.94
C VAL A 58 -3.41 -5.28 7.17
N ILE A 59 -2.95 -4.23 7.84
CA ILE A 59 -2.22 -3.12 7.22
C ILE A 59 -0.90 -3.62 6.60
N ASN A 60 -0.16 -4.48 7.30
CA ASN A 60 1.08 -5.06 6.79
C ASN A 60 0.81 -5.94 5.54
N ALA A 61 -0.23 -6.77 5.58
CA ALA A 61 -0.59 -7.60 4.42
C ALA A 61 -1.06 -6.74 3.24
N TRP A 62 -1.78 -5.65 3.50
CA TRP A 62 -2.21 -4.68 2.50
C TRP A 62 -1.02 -4.00 1.81
N ALA A 63 -0.04 -3.55 2.61
CA ALA A 63 1.20 -2.96 2.13
C ALA A 63 1.93 -3.90 1.16
N LEU A 64 2.07 -5.17 1.55
CA LEU A 64 2.70 -6.20 0.72
C LEU A 64 1.91 -6.48 -0.57
N ALA A 65 0.59 -6.62 -0.47
CA ALA A 65 -0.26 -6.93 -1.62
C ALA A 65 -0.32 -5.79 -2.65
N CYS A 66 -0.27 -4.53 -2.19
CA CYS A 66 -0.32 -3.36 -3.05
C CYS A 66 1.06 -2.81 -3.43
N GLY A 67 2.15 -3.38 -2.91
CA GLY A 67 3.52 -2.92 -3.19
C GLY A 67 3.86 -1.54 -2.63
N VAL A 68 3.21 -1.11 -1.53
CA VAL A 68 3.44 0.21 -0.91
C VAL A 68 4.09 0.08 0.47
N PRO A 69 4.88 1.06 0.93
CA PRO A 69 5.42 1.04 2.29
C PRO A 69 4.32 1.10 3.35
N VAL A 70 4.46 0.29 4.40
CA VAL A 70 3.54 0.35 5.56
C VAL A 70 3.58 1.71 6.25
N SER A 71 4.75 2.35 6.32
CA SER A 71 4.93 3.70 6.88
C SER A 71 4.06 4.71 6.14
N TRP A 72 4.02 4.64 4.81
CA TRP A 72 3.16 5.50 4.01
C TRP A 72 1.67 5.26 4.30
N LEU A 73 1.23 4.01 4.39
CA LEU A 73 -0.15 3.70 4.78
C LEU A 73 -0.50 4.24 6.17
N GLU A 74 0.44 4.25 7.12
CA GLU A 74 0.18 4.66 8.49
C GLU A 74 0.27 6.17 8.72
N THR A 75 1.32 6.83 8.23
CA THR A 75 1.63 8.24 8.49
C THR A 75 1.47 9.14 7.27
N GLY A 76 1.55 8.60 6.06
CA GLY A 76 1.45 9.34 4.80
C GLY A 76 2.81 9.85 4.36
N ASN A 77 3.83 9.64 5.19
CA ASN A 77 5.21 9.91 4.85
C ASN A 77 5.78 8.68 4.13
N ALA A 78 6.14 8.86 2.88
CA ALA A 78 6.95 7.90 2.15
C ALA A 78 8.42 8.14 2.52
N GLU A 79 8.77 8.05 3.82
CA GLU A 79 10.17 7.83 4.16
C GLU A 79 10.47 6.44 3.64
N SER A 80 11.05 6.42 2.44
CA SER A 80 11.64 5.22 1.87
C SER A 80 12.57 4.67 2.94
N PRO A 81 12.45 3.39 3.34
CA PRO A 81 13.51 2.76 4.10
C PRO A 81 14.69 2.53 3.13
N ARG A 82 15.38 3.59 2.70
CA ARG A 82 16.62 3.53 1.93
C ARG A 82 17.53 4.75 2.18
N PRO A 83 18.76 4.53 2.66
CA PRO A 83 19.84 5.51 2.64
C PRO A 83 20.55 5.63 1.28
N ASP A 84 20.27 4.77 0.30
CA ASP A 84 20.96 4.76 -1.01
C ASP A 84 19.93 4.81 -2.14
N GLY A 85 20.01 5.88 -2.95
CA GLY A 85 19.04 6.27 -3.98
C GLY A 85 19.03 5.38 -5.22
N ASP A 86 18.82 4.08 -5.07
CA ASP A 86 18.70 3.12 -6.17
C ASP A 86 17.23 3.03 -6.65
N PRO A 87 16.92 3.37 -7.91
CA PRO A 87 15.55 3.46 -8.43
C PRO A 87 14.84 2.10 -8.64
N ASP A 88 15.57 0.97 -8.59
CA ASP A 88 15.06 -0.38 -8.87
C ASP A 88 14.67 -1.19 -7.60
N GLY A 89 14.44 -0.48 -6.51
CA GLY A 89 14.39 -1.06 -5.17
C GLY A 89 13.14 -1.87 -4.76
N GLY A 90 12.39 -2.46 -5.69
CA GLY A 90 11.22 -3.30 -5.40
C GLY A 90 11.37 -4.77 -5.83
N LEU A 91 12.36 -5.09 -6.66
CA LEU A 91 12.46 -6.40 -7.33
C LEU A 91 13.88 -6.98 -7.23
N THR A 92 14.31 -7.35 -6.03
CA THR A 92 15.38 -8.35 -5.89
C THR A 92 14.83 -9.60 -5.25
N VAL A 93 14.08 -10.39 -6.03
CA VAL A 93 14.04 -11.83 -5.79
C VAL A 93 15.45 -12.33 -6.10
N ARG A 94 16.27 -12.52 -5.07
CA ARG A 94 17.58 -13.15 -5.22
C ARG A 94 17.34 -14.62 -5.56
N HIS A 95 17.19 -14.96 -6.84
CA HIS A 95 17.41 -16.32 -7.31
C HIS A 95 18.91 -16.57 -7.33
N GLN A 96 19.52 -16.85 -6.17
CA GLN A 96 20.87 -17.42 -6.14
C GLN A 96 20.83 -18.78 -5.47
N GLY A 97 20.89 -19.80 -6.32
CA GLY A 97 21.77 -20.96 -6.13
C GLY A 97 21.29 -22.07 -5.21
N PHE A 98 20.31 -22.85 -5.65
CA PHE A 98 20.22 -24.26 -5.27
C PHE A 98 20.67 -25.12 -6.45
N GLU A 99 21.97 -25.16 -6.70
CA GLU A 99 22.56 -26.26 -7.47
C GLU A 99 23.16 -27.26 -6.47
N PRO A 100 22.59 -28.47 -6.33
CA PRO A 100 23.27 -29.51 -5.59
C PRO A 100 24.55 -29.89 -6.34
N ARG A 101 25.68 -29.97 -5.64
CA ARG A 101 26.89 -30.61 -6.16
C ARG A 101 26.57 -32.07 -6.44
N THR A 102 26.20 -32.40 -7.67
CA THR A 102 26.17 -33.78 -8.14
C THR A 102 27.57 -34.20 -8.58
N ARG A 103 28.12 -35.08 -7.72
CA ARG A 103 29.21 -36.07 -7.86
C ARG A 103 30.57 -35.63 -8.41
#